data_AF-A0A9E4IGT1-F1
#
_entry.id   AF-A0A9E4IGT1-F1
#
_cell.length_a   1.000
_cell.length_b   1.000
_cell.length_c   1.000
_cell.angle_alpha   90.00
_cell.angle_beta   90.00
_cell.angle_gamma   90.00
#
_symmetry.space_group_name_H-M   'P 1'
#
loop_
_entity.id
_entity.type
_entity.pdbx_description
1 polymer ?
#
loop_
_entity_poly.entity_id
_entity_poly.type
_entity_poly.pdbx_seq_one_letter_code
_entity_poly.pdbx_strand_id
1 'polypeptide(L)' 'MQGVVKVYDPNTGSGVVVLDHDRSEVYLRAGSLAGSVFRLLRQGQRIIFDLEESDGLSFVHSVRMGSDGR' A
#
# COMPACT_ATOMS: atom_id res chain seq x y z
N MET A 1 -8.77 -2.24 3.66
CA MET A 1 -7.82 -1.96 4.76
C MET A 1 -7.20 -0.59 4.63
N GLN A 2 -6.57 -0.08 5.68
CA GLN A 2 -5.85 1.19 5.66
C GLN A 2 -4.48 1.06 6.33
N GLY A 3 -3.55 1.89 5.90
CA GLY A 3 -2.20 1.92 6.43
C GLY A 3 -1.37 3.07 5.88
N VAL A 4 -0.15 3.19 6.40
CA VAL A 4 0.80 4.23 6.05
C VAL A 4 1.95 3.63 5.27
N VAL A 5 2.29 4.25 4.14
CA VAL A 5 3.44 3.85 3.33
C VAL A 5 4.72 4.11 4.11
N LYS A 6 5.42 3.03 4.49
CA LYS A 6 6.71 3.09 5.19
C LYS A 6 7.85 3.39 4.23
N VAL A 7 7.84 2.74 3.07
CA VAL A 7 8.81 2.93 1.99
C VAL A 7 8.17 2.54 0.65
N TYR A 8 8.59 3.22 -0.42
CA TYR A 8 8.18 2.90 -1.79
C TYR A 8 9.32 3.24 -2.73
N ASP A 9 9.69 2.30 -3.60
CA ASP A 9 10.62 2.51 -4.69
C ASP A 9 9.83 2.67 -6.01
N PRO A 10 9.81 3.87 -6.62
CA PRO A 10 9.07 4.10 -7.85
C PRO A 10 9.66 3.40 -9.08
N ASN A 11 10.91 2.94 -9.03
CA ASN A 11 11.53 2.25 -10.16
C ASN A 11 11.04 0.80 -10.26
N THR A 12 10.85 0.14 -9.12
CA THR A 12 10.38 -1.25 -9.06
C THR A 12 8.88 -1.37 -8.79
N GLY A 13 8.27 -0.32 -8.22
CA GLY A 13 6.89 -0.35 -7.73
C GLY A 13 6.74 -1.13 -6.42
N SER A 14 7.86 -1.55 -5.81
CA SER A 14 7.87 -2.30 -4.56
C SER A 14 7.94 -1.38 -3.34
N GLY A 15 7.52 -1.89 -2.19
CA GLY A 15 7.48 -1.09 -0.97
C GLY A 15 6.84 -1.82 0.19
N VAL A 16 6.65 -1.10 1.28
CA VAL A 16 6.04 -1.62 2.51
C VAL A 16 5.02 -0.63 3.04
N VAL A 17 3.89 -1.16 3.48
CA VAL A 17 2.82 -0.42 4.15
C VAL A 17 2.66 -0.99 5.55
N VAL A 18 2.53 -0.12 6.53
CA VAL A 18 2.24 -0.49 7.92
C VAL A 18 0.75 -0.33 8.14
N LEU A 19 0.07 -1.40 8.56
CA LEU A 19 -1.36 -1.36 8.82
C LEU A 19 -1.67 -0.48 10.04
N ASP A 20 -2.76 0.29 9.98
CA ASP A 20 -3.13 1.17 11.10
C ASP A 20 -3.61 0.38 12.34
N HIS A 21 -4.16 -0.83 12.16
CA HIS A 21 -4.85 -1.57 13.23
C HIS A 21 -3.92 -2.34 14.19
N ASP A 22 -2.89 -3.01 13.66
CA ASP A 22 -2.00 -3.90 14.41
C ASP A 22 -0.51 -3.60 14.16
N ARG A 23 -0.20 -2.58 13.34
CA ARG A 23 1.16 -2.21 12.91
C ARG A 23 1.91 -3.31 12.15
N SER A 24 1.21 -4.34 11.64
CA SER A 24 1.84 -5.35 10.81
C SER A 24 2.24 -4.77 9.44
N GLU A 25 3.24 -5.40 8.83
CA GLU A 25 3.80 -4.97 7.55
C GLU A 25 3.22 -5.81 6.41
N VAL A 26 2.79 -5.11 5.36
CA VAL A 26 2.31 -5.71 4.11
C VAL A 26 3.09 -5.11 2.94
N TYR A 27 3.15 -5.83 1.83
CA TYR A 27 4.09 -5.54 0.77
C TYR A 27 3.40 -4.90 -0.44
N LEU A 28 4.06 -3.91 -1.03
CA LEU A 28 3.78 -3.46 -2.39
C LEU A 28 4.70 -4.24 -3.33
N ARG A 29 4.17 -4.63 -4.49
CA ARG A 29 4.92 -5.25 -5.59
C ARG A 29 4.61 -4.52 -6.90
N ALA A 30 5.39 -4.84 -7.94
CA ALA A 30 5.08 -4.40 -9.30
C ALA A 30 3.60 -4.70 -9.62
N GLY A 31 2.86 -3.67 -10.05
CA GLY A 31 1.43 -3.78 -10.34
C GLY A 31 0.48 -3.54 -9.16
N SER A 32 0.97 -3.34 -7.93
CA SER A 32 0.10 -3.01 -6.77
C SER A 32 -0.75 -1.74 -6.98
N LEU A 33 -0.27 -0.80 -7.81
CA LEU A 33 -1.00 0.42 -8.17
C LEU A 33 -1.83 0.29 -9.46
N ALA A 34 -1.88 -0.89 -10.09
CA ALA A 34 -2.66 -1.08 -11.31
C ALA A 34 -4.15 -0.78 -11.04
N GLY A 35 -4.76 0.06 -11.88
CA GLY A 35 -6.15 0.51 -11.70
C GLY A 35 -6.36 1.53 -10.58
N SER A 36 -5.30 1.92 -9.85
CA SER A 36 -5.36 2.99 -8.86
C SER A 36 -5.33 4.37 -9.51
N VAL A 37 -5.86 5.37 -8.82
CA VAL A 37 -5.64 6.79 -9.13
C VAL A 37 -4.18 7.22 -8.89
N PHE A 38 -3.43 6.47 -8.08
CA PHE A 38 -2.05 6.77 -7.78
C PHE A 38 -1.11 6.15 -8.82
N ARG A 39 -0.16 6.96 -9.29
CA ARG A 39 0.98 6.49 -10.10
C ARG A 39 2.26 6.31 -9.29
N LEU A 40 2.32 6.94 -8.12
CA LEU A 40 3.40 6.86 -7.16
C LEU A 40 2.82 6.95 -5.75
N LEU A 41 3.58 6.43 -4.78
CA LEU A 41 3.34 6.62 -3.36
C LEU A 41 4.54 7.34 -2.72
N ARG A 42 4.30 8.07 -1.64
CA ARG A 42 5.34 8.71 -0.83
C ARG A 42 5.37 8.11 0.57
N GLN A 43 6.56 8.07 1.17
CA GLN A 43 6.68 7.73 2.58
C GLN A 43 5.79 8.64 3.44
N GLY A 44 5.10 8.06 4.43
CA GLY A 44 4.15 8.75 5.30
C GLY A 44 2.76 8.95 4.71
N GLN A 45 2.54 8.63 3.43
CA GLN A 45 1.23 8.74 2.80
C GLN A 45 0.28 7.67 3.35
N ARG A 46 -0.90 8.09 3.80
CA ARG A 46 -1.97 7.17 4.21
C ARG A 46 -2.79 6.75 2.98
N ILE A 47 -3.05 5.45 2.88
CA ILE A 47 -3.79 4.86 1.76
C ILE A 47 -4.81 3.84 2.25
N ILE A 48 -5.85 3.66 1.46
CA ILE A 48 -6.82 2.56 1.59
C ILE A 48 -6.53 1.57 0.47
N PHE A 49 -6.60 0.27 0.77
CA PHE A 49 -6.27 -0.79 -0.18
C PHE A 49 -6.88 -2.12 0.23
N ASP A 50 -6.85 -3.07 -0.70
CA ASP A 50 -7.20 -4.47 -0.48
C ASP A 50 -5.90 -5.30 -0.40
N LEU A 51 -5.96 -6.48 0.22
CA LEU A 51 -4.82 -7.42 0.26
C LEU A 51 -5.14 -8.67 -0.54
N GLU A 52 -4.12 -9.15 -1.22
CA GLU A 52 -4.09 -10.45 -1.88
C GLU A 52 -2.96 -11.27 -1.24
N GLU A 53 -3.26 -12.51 -0.86
CA GLU A 53 -2.24 -13.42 -0.32
C GLU A 53 -1.58 -14.21 -1.47
N SER A 54 -0.25 -14.26 -1.47
CA SER A 54 0.53 -15.02 -2.45
C SER A 54 1.83 -15.48 -1.79
N ASP A 55 2.18 -16.75 -1.93
CA ASP A 55 3.40 -17.36 -1.36
C ASP A 55 3.58 -17.08 0.15
N GLY A 56 2.48 -17.05 0.91
CA GLY A 56 2.49 -16.77 2.35
C GLY A 56 2.74 -15.31 2.72
N LEU A 57 2.72 -14.39 1.76
CA LEU A 57 2.85 -12.95 1.97
C LEU A 57 1.57 -12.22 1.55
N SER A 58 1.24 -11.13 2.25
CA SER A 58 0.13 -10.25 1.89
C SER A 58 0.61 -9.07 1.04
N PHE A 59 0.03 -8.94 -0.15
CA PHE A 59 0.34 -7.88 -1.11
C PHE A 59 -0.80 -6.89 -1.26
N VAL A 60 -0.45 -5.62 -1.28
CA VAL A 60 -1.36 -4.49 -1.50
C VAL A 60 -1.84 -4.47 -2.95
N HIS A 61 -3.14 -4.31 -3.17
CA HIS A 61 -3.73 -4.00 -4.47
C HIS A 61 -4.93 -3.05 -4.33
N SER A 62 -5.48 -2.58 -5.47
CA SER A 62 -6.67 -1.72 -5.50
C SER A 62 -6.54 -0.44 -4.64
N VAL A 63 -5.38 0.23 -4.69
CA VAL A 63 -5.07 1.38 -3.83
C VAL A 63 -5.99 2.59 -4.12
N ARG A 64 -6.46 3.25 -3.07
CA ARG A 64 -7.38 4.40 -3.08
C ARG A 64 -6.92 5.46 -2.07
N MET A 65 -7.38 6.69 -2.24
CA MET A 65 -7.08 7.78 -1.30
C MET A 65 -7.58 7.42 0.10
N GLY A 66 -6.70 7.52 1.10
CA GLY A 66 -7.14 7.59 2.49
C GLY A 66 -7.82 8.93 2.69
N SER A 67 -9.07 8.93 3.13
CA SER A 67 -9.72 10.16 3.59
C SER A 67 -9.04 10.60 4.89
N ASP A 68 -8.39 11.77 4.89
CA ASP A 68 -8.07 12.45 6.14
C ASP A 68 -9.40 12.73 6.85
N GLY A 69 -9.60 12.07 7.99
CA GLY A 69 -10.75 12.32 8.85
C GLY A 69 -10.70 13.77 9.33
N ARG A 70 -11.73 14.54 8.95
CA ARG A 70 -12.01 15.85 9.55
C ARG A 70 -12.51 15.70 10.97
#